data_AF-A0A5E6N3I8-F1
#
_entry.id   AF-A0A5E6N3I8-F1
#
_cell.length_a   1.000
_cell.length_b   1.000
_cell.length_c   1.000
_cell.angle_alpha   90.00
_cell.angle_beta   90.00
_cell.angle_gamma   90.00
#
_symmetry.space_group_name_H-M   'P 1'
#
loop_
_entity.id
_entity.type
_entity.pdbx_description
1 polymer ?
#
loop_
_entity_poly.entity_id
_entity_poly.type
_entity_poly.pdbx_seq_one_letter_code
_entity_poly.pdbx_strand_id
1 'polypeptide(L)'
;MGNAYAVNQEVNTANVNVATNGVLNISSVQDSKSVQMKSSPKSLFSSSVSATTKATTTNIASNLTANNLTIETTKEDINITGSNIDAQQQLSLNSAKDINIKAGYMAA
;
A
#
# COMPACT_ATOMS: atom_id res chain seq x y z
N MET A 1 -22.03 -23.14 13.87
CA MET A 1 -21.60 -22.03 13.00
C MET A 1 -20.14 -21.78 13.26
N GLY A 2 -19.27 -22.03 12.27
CA GLY A 2 -17.82 -21.85 12.42
C GLY A 2 -17.43 -20.40 12.11
N ASN A 3 -16.70 -19.77 13.02
CA ASN A 3 -16.16 -18.42 12.81
C ASN A 3 -14.94 -18.54 11.90
N ALA A 4 -14.95 -17.88 10.75
CA ALA A 4 -13.77 -17.79 9.88
C ALA A 4 -12.81 -16.76 10.46
N TYR A 5 -11.62 -17.20 10.88
CA TYR A 5 -10.55 -16.31 11.31
C TYR A 5 -9.73 -15.88 10.10
N ALA A 6 -9.62 -14.58 9.85
CA ALA A 6 -8.72 -14.05 8.83
C ALA A 6 -7.27 -14.26 9.28
N VAL A 7 -6.46 -14.93 8.45
CA VAL A 7 -5.02 -15.09 8.68
C VAL A 7 -4.31 -13.92 8.01
N ASN A 8 -3.63 -13.09 8.80
CA ASN A 8 -2.71 -12.09 8.26
C ASN A 8 -1.43 -12.81 7.81
N GLN A 9 -1.19 -12.88 6.50
CA GLN A 9 0.01 -13.46 5.92
C GLN A 9 0.95 -12.35 5.46
N GLU A 10 2.15 -12.29 6.03
CA GLU A 10 3.24 -11.47 5.50
C GLU A 10 3.91 -12.21 4.33
N VAL A 11 4.03 -11.55 3.19
CA VAL A 11 4.64 -12.12 1.97
C VAL A 11 5.97 -11.40 1.72
N ASN A 12 7.09 -12.04 2.07
CA ASN A 12 8.44 -11.52 1.83
C ASN A 12 9.07 -12.25 0.63
N THR A 13 8.93 -11.68 -0.55
CA THR A 13 9.42 -12.23 -1.83
C THR A 13 9.90 -11.08 -2.71
N ALA A 14 10.80 -11.37 -3.64
CA ALA A 14 11.22 -10.40 -4.65
C ALA A 14 10.09 -10.06 -5.63
N ASN A 15 9.21 -11.03 -5.94
CA ASN A 15 8.11 -10.86 -6.89
C ASN A 15 6.82 -11.47 -6.34
N VAL A 16 5.71 -10.74 -6.45
CA VAL A 16 4.37 -11.22 -6.11
C VAL A 16 3.57 -11.36 -7.40
N ASN A 17 3.18 -12.58 -7.75
CA ASN A 17 2.29 -12.84 -8.88
C ASN A 17 0.88 -13.10 -8.35
N VAL A 18 -0.08 -12.25 -8.72
CA VAL A 18 -1.45 -12.32 -8.18
C VAL A 18 -2.43 -12.61 -9.31
N ALA A 19 -3.15 -13.72 -9.21
CA ALA A 19 -4.26 -14.06 -10.07
C ALA A 19 -5.53 -14.19 -9.21
N THR A 20 -6.53 -13.35 -9.47
CA THR A 20 -7.81 -13.38 -8.74
C THR A 20 -8.96 -13.55 -9.72
N ASN A 21 -9.94 -14.37 -9.33
CA ASN A 21 -11.23 -14.51 -10.01
C ASN A 21 -12.30 -13.51 -9.50
N GLY A 22 -11.96 -12.70 -8.51
CA GLY A 22 -12.79 -11.65 -7.92
C GLY A 22 -12.07 -10.31 -7.88
N VAL A 23 -12.17 -9.60 -6.75
CA VAL A 23 -11.55 -8.27 -6.57
C VAL A 23 -10.19 -8.41 -5.89
N LEU A 24 -9.17 -7.77 -6.45
CA LEU A 24 -7.87 -7.57 -5.80
C LEU A 24 -7.84 -6.18 -5.14
N ASN A 25 -7.84 -6.15 -3.81
CA ASN A 25 -7.68 -4.92 -3.04
C ASN A 25 -6.25 -4.83 -2.47
N ILE A 26 -5.52 -3.77 -2.82
CA ILE A 26 -4.19 -3.47 -2.25
C ILE A 26 -4.31 -2.18 -1.45
N SER A 27 -4.46 -2.30 -0.12
CA SER A 27 -4.73 -1.14 0.74
C SER A 27 -3.50 -0.27 1.00
N SER A 28 -2.30 -0.87 1.02
CA SER A 28 -1.04 -0.15 1.19
C SER A 28 0.15 -0.96 0.69
N VAL A 29 1.15 -0.28 0.11
CA VAL A 29 2.51 -0.80 -0.10
C VAL A 29 3.46 0.10 0.69
N GLN A 30 4.23 -0.48 1.61
CA GLN A 30 5.04 0.26 2.59
C GLN A 30 6.49 -0.22 2.55
N ASP A 31 7.46 0.71 2.65
CA ASP A 31 8.89 0.41 2.82
C ASP A 31 9.09 0.20 4.32
N SER A 32 9.11 -1.05 4.76
CA SER A 32 9.26 -1.36 6.17
C SER A 32 10.73 -1.27 6.60
N LYS A 33 11.16 -0.13 7.14
CA LYS A 33 12.44 -0.03 7.87
C LYS A 33 12.18 -0.12 9.38
N SER A 34 12.18 -1.34 9.91
CA SER A 34 12.06 -1.58 11.36
C SER A 34 13.40 -1.30 12.06
N VAL A 35 13.48 -0.22 12.83
CA VAL A 35 14.63 0.05 13.70
C VAL A 35 14.23 -0.32 15.14
N GLN A 36 14.54 -1.56 15.55
CA GLN A 36 14.39 -1.95 16.96
C GLN A 36 15.47 -1.25 17.80
N MET A 37 15.08 -0.23 18.56
CA MET A 37 15.94 0.34 19.61
C MET A 37 15.98 -0.64 20.78
N LYS A 38 17.08 -1.39 20.92
CA LYS A 38 17.36 -2.16 22.15
C LYS A 38 17.76 -1.18 23.26
N SER A 39 16.84 -0.87 24.17
CA SER A 39 17.18 -0.20 25.43
C SER A 39 17.92 -1.19 26.35
N SER A 40 19.16 -0.87 26.72
CA SER A 40 19.88 -1.62 27.75
C SER A 40 19.32 -1.27 29.15
N PRO A 41 19.22 -2.24 30.08
CA PRO A 41 18.60 -2.00 31.38
C PRO A 41 19.59 -1.29 32.30
N LYS A 42 19.23 -0.12 32.84
CA LYS A 42 19.74 0.43 34.11
C LYS A 42 18.99 1.71 34.48
N SER A 43 18.01 1.61 35.37
CA SER A 43 17.85 2.45 36.58
C SER A 43 16.41 2.40 37.13
N LEU A 44 16.31 2.41 38.46
CA LEU A 44 15.21 1.98 39.32
C LEU A 44 14.12 3.04 39.60
N PHE A 45 13.72 3.87 38.63
CA PHE A 45 12.65 4.86 38.84
C PHE A 45 11.80 5.04 37.56
N SER A 46 10.83 4.16 37.33
CA SER A 46 9.99 4.17 36.12
C SER A 46 8.72 4.99 36.32
N SER A 47 8.77 6.29 35.99
CA SER A 47 7.56 7.03 35.60
C SER A 47 7.16 6.55 34.21
N SER A 48 5.93 6.07 34.04
CA SER A 48 5.43 5.45 32.80
C SER A 48 5.71 6.33 31.58
N VAL A 49 6.70 5.95 30.76
CA VAL A 49 6.93 6.57 29.46
C VAL A 49 5.97 5.92 28.47
N SER A 50 4.87 6.60 28.17
CA SER A 50 4.00 6.25 27.03
C SER A 50 4.79 6.51 25.75
N ALA A 51 5.38 5.46 25.19
CA ALA A 51 5.96 5.52 23.85
C ALA A 51 4.82 5.54 22.82
N THR A 52 4.44 6.74 22.37
CA THR A 52 3.54 6.88 21.21
C THR A 52 4.36 6.60 19.95
N THR A 53 4.18 5.41 19.38
CA THR A 53 4.71 5.08 18.05
C THR A 53 3.89 5.83 17.00
N LYS A 54 4.36 7.01 16.59
CA LYS A 54 3.79 7.72 15.45
C LYS A 54 4.26 7.05 14.17
N ALA A 55 3.49 6.09 13.66
CA ALA A 55 3.75 5.50 12.35
C ALA A 55 3.32 6.52 11.28
N THR A 56 4.29 7.17 10.64
CA THR A 56 4.02 7.94 9.43
C THR A 56 3.96 6.95 8.27
N THR A 57 2.76 6.67 7.76
CA THR A 57 2.61 5.88 6.53
C THR A 57 2.82 6.81 5.34
N THR A 58 4.01 6.81 4.76
CA THR A 58 4.25 7.41 3.44
C THR A 58 3.74 6.42 2.39
N ASN A 59 2.76 6.82 1.58
CA ASN A 59 2.45 6.06 0.38
C ASN A 59 3.69 6.13 -0.53
N ILE A 60 4.36 5.00 -0.74
CA ILE A 60 5.41 4.95 -1.76
C ILE A 60 4.71 5.13 -3.09
N ALA A 61 5.20 6.07 -3.89
CA ALA A 61 4.81 6.17 -5.28
C ALA A 61 4.89 4.78 -5.94
N SER A 62 3.75 4.23 -6.33
CA SER A 62 3.70 2.90 -6.94
C SER A 62 4.04 3.03 -8.43
N ASN A 63 4.93 2.18 -8.93
CA ASN A 63 5.22 2.09 -10.36
C ASN A 63 4.36 0.99 -10.96
N LEU A 64 3.58 1.32 -11.99
CA LEU A 64 2.86 0.35 -12.80
C LEU A 64 3.38 0.44 -14.23
N THR A 65 4.25 -0.50 -14.59
CA THR A 65 4.90 -0.54 -15.91
C THR A 65 4.40 -1.73 -16.71
N ALA A 66 3.95 -1.51 -17.93
CA ALA A 66 3.50 -2.55 -18.83
C ALA A 66 3.70 -2.17 -20.31
N ASN A 67 3.61 -3.15 -21.20
CA ASN A 67 3.58 -2.86 -22.63
C ASN A 67 2.22 -2.22 -23.02
N ASN A 68 1.12 -2.85 -22.59
CA ASN A 68 -0.23 -2.30 -22.66
C ASN A 68 -0.85 -2.41 -21.26
N LEU A 69 -1.57 -1.37 -20.83
CA LEU A 69 -2.24 -1.31 -19.53
C LEU A 69 -3.68 -0.86 -19.72
N THR A 70 -4.62 -1.67 -19.24
CA THR A 70 -6.05 -1.32 -19.18
C THR A 70 -6.53 -1.38 -17.74
N ILE A 71 -7.11 -0.29 -17.24
CA ILE A 71 -7.81 -0.22 -15.96
C ILE A 71 -9.26 0.12 -16.27
N GLU A 72 -10.17 -0.77 -15.89
CA GLU A 72 -11.59 -0.64 -16.20
C GLU A 72 -12.46 -0.90 -14.96
N THR A 73 -13.50 -0.08 -14.82
CA THR A 73 -14.54 -0.25 -13.81
C THR A 73 -15.88 0.09 -14.43
N THR A 74 -16.89 -0.72 -14.14
CA THR A 74 -18.24 -0.60 -14.73
C THR A 74 -19.22 0.16 -13.85
N LYS A 75 -18.80 0.57 -12.63
CA LYS A 75 -19.70 1.21 -11.66
C LYS A 75 -19.10 2.40 -10.90
N GLU A 76 -17.79 2.50 -10.83
CA GLU A 76 -17.11 3.44 -9.93
C GLU A 76 -16.01 4.25 -10.62
N ASP A 77 -15.35 5.12 -9.86
CA ASP A 77 -14.21 5.93 -10.30
C ASP A 77 -12.93 5.10 -10.46
N ILE A 78 -12.00 5.60 -11.28
CA ILE A 78 -10.59 5.22 -11.24
C ILE A 78 -9.84 6.28 -10.44
N ASN A 79 -9.10 5.87 -9.40
CA ASN A 79 -8.30 6.78 -8.57
C ASN A 79 -6.82 6.41 -8.64
N ILE A 80 -5.99 7.33 -9.16
CA ILE A 80 -4.53 7.21 -9.24
C ILE A 80 -3.94 8.30 -8.36
N THR A 81 -3.28 7.93 -7.27
CA THR A 81 -2.69 8.90 -6.32
C THR A 81 -1.23 8.58 -6.11
N GLY A 82 -0.34 9.52 -6.45
CA GLY A 82 1.10 9.39 -6.23
C GLY A 82 1.80 8.32 -7.04
N SER A 83 1.15 7.68 -8.01
CA SER A 83 1.72 6.60 -8.79
C SER A 83 2.39 7.09 -10.08
N ASN A 84 3.43 6.38 -10.50
CA ASN A 84 3.97 6.45 -11.86
C ASN A 84 3.33 5.33 -12.69
N ILE A 85 2.72 5.68 -13.82
CA ILE A 85 2.10 4.72 -14.74
C ILE A 85 2.81 4.84 -16.07
N ASP A 86 3.49 3.76 -16.47
CA ASP A 86 4.31 3.71 -17.67
C ASP A 86 3.82 2.57 -18.58
N ALA A 87 2.99 2.93 -19.56
CA ALA A 87 2.53 2.01 -20.58
C ALA A 87 3.23 2.32 -21.92
N GLN A 88 4.01 1.37 -22.42
CA GLN A 88 4.92 1.61 -23.55
C GLN A 88 4.21 1.74 -24.90
N GLN A 89 3.09 1.04 -25.08
CA GLN A 89 2.28 1.09 -26.30
C GLN A 89 0.89 1.67 -26.07
N GLN A 90 0.18 1.24 -25.01
CA GLN A 90 -1.18 1.69 -24.77
C GLN A 90 -1.52 1.80 -23.29
N LEU A 91 -2.06 2.94 -22.89
CA LEU A 91 -2.76 3.13 -21.61
C LEU A 91 -4.26 3.37 -21.88
N SER A 92 -5.11 2.51 -21.34
CA SER A 92 -6.57 2.64 -21.39
C SER A 92 -7.12 2.74 -19.98
N LEU A 93 -7.78 3.85 -19.67
CA LEU A 93 -8.50 4.06 -18.40
C LEU A 93 -9.99 4.22 -18.72
N ASN A 94 -10.80 3.23 -18.38
CA ASN A 94 -12.24 3.22 -18.65
C ASN A 94 -13.01 3.23 -17.32
N SER A 95 -13.33 4.43 -16.84
CA SER A 95 -14.17 4.59 -15.64
C SER A 95 -15.63 4.70 -16.03
N ALA A 96 -16.52 4.11 -15.22
CA ALA A 96 -17.96 4.34 -15.33
C ALA A 96 -18.41 5.70 -14.79
N LYS A 97 -17.57 6.33 -13.97
CA LYS A 97 -17.78 7.66 -13.40
C LYS A 97 -16.56 8.52 -13.72
N ASP A 98 -15.71 8.83 -12.74
CA ASP A 98 -14.60 9.76 -12.91
C ASP A 98 -13.21 9.08 -12.94
N ILE A 99 -12.26 9.71 -13.62
CA ILE A 99 -10.83 9.39 -13.54
C ILE A 99 -10.14 10.48 -12.73
N ASN A 100 -9.74 10.14 -11.50
CA ASN A 100 -9.12 11.05 -10.55
C ASN A 100 -7.61 10.79 -10.48
N ILE A 101 -6.79 11.78 -10.88
CA ILE A 101 -5.32 11.71 -10.80
C ILE A 101 -4.82 12.77 -9.81
N LYS A 102 -4.17 12.32 -8.74
CA LYS A 102 -3.64 13.17 -7.67
C LYS A 102 -2.15 12.96 -7.49
N ALA A 103 -1.42 14.04 -7.24
CA ALA A 103 0.00 13.95 -6.87
C ALA A 103 0.17 13.18 -5.55
N GLY A 104 1.30 12.52 -5.38
CA GLY A 104 1.67 11.84 -4.14
C GLY A 104 2.17 12.86 -3.13
N TYR A 105 1.73 12.76 -1.88
CA TYR A 105 2.21 13.63 -0.81
C TYR A 105 3.47 13.01 -0.19
N MET A 106 4.58 13.74 -0.22
CA MET A 106 5.65 13.52 0.75
C MET A 106 5.27 14.31 2.00
N ALA A 107 5.05 13.62 3.12
CA ALA A 107 4.97 14.30 4.41
C ALA A 107 6.37 14.85 4.72
N ALA A 108 6.50 16.18 4.79
CA ALA A 108 7.71 16.87 5.23
C ALA A 108 7.92 16.70 6.74
#